data_AF-A0A916I9S6-F1
#
_entry.id   AF-A0A916I9S6-F1
#
_cell.length_a   1.000
_cell.length_b   1.000
_cell.length_c   1.000
_cell.angle_alpha   90.00
_cell.angle_beta   90.00
_cell.angle_gamma   90.00
#
_symmetry.space_group_name_H-M   'P 1'
#
loop_
_entity.id
_entity.type
_entity.pdbx_description
1 polymer ?
#
loop_
_entity_poly.entity_id
_entity_poly.type
_entity_poly.pdbx_seq_one_letter_code
_entity_poly.pdbx_strand_id
1 'polypeptide(L)' 'MLNLITSAIPEGINNMIKWLRRMVYGYRDVAYFLLKVHQHC' A
#
# COMPACT_ATOMS: atom_id res chain seq x y z
N MET A 1 -28.82 1.43 -11.09
CA MET A 1 -28.39 2.11 -9.85
C MET A 1 -28.19 1.05 -8.75
N LEU A 2 -27.02 0.43 -8.71
CA LEU A 2 -26.64 -0.53 -7.67
C LEU A 2 -25.18 -0.26 -7.33
N ASN A 3 -24.93 0.78 -6.53
CA ASN A 3 -23.64 0.98 -5.89
C ASN A 3 -23.61 0.06 -4.68
N LEU A 4 -23.33 -1.23 -4.90
CA LEU A 4 -22.85 -2.11 -3.84
C LEU A 4 -21.42 -1.62 -3.52
N ILE A 5 -21.30 -0.54 -2.75
CA ILE A 5 -20.02 -0.08 -2.22
C ILE A 5 -19.64 -1.10 -1.14
N THR A 6 -19.14 -2.26 -1.58
CA THR A 6 -18.47 -3.22 -0.72
C THR A 6 -17.26 -2.48 -0.16
N SER A 7 -17.31 -2.15 1.13
CA SER A 7 -16.26 -1.43 1.84
C SER A 7 -14.99 -2.28 1.98
N ALA A 8 -15.08 -3.61 1.83
CA ALA A 8 -13.95 -4.52 1.98
C ALA A 8 -12.81 -4.27 0.97
N ILE A 9 -13.13 -3.98 -0.30
CA ILE A 9 -12.12 -3.71 -1.34
C ILE A 9 -11.36 -2.39 -1.07
N PRO A 10 -12.03 -1.23 -0.92
CA PRO A 10 -11.34 0.03 -0.62
C PRO A 10 -10.68 0.03 0.77
N GLU A 11 -11.23 -0.67 1.76
CA GLU A 11 -10.60 -0.80 3.09
C GLU A 11 -9.31 -1.63 3.04
N GLY A 12 -9.31 -2.72 2.25
CA GLY A 12 -8.11 -3.52 2.00
C GLY A 12 -7.01 -2.72 1.32
N ILE A 13 -7.35 -1.92 0.30
CA ILE A 13 -6.42 -1.00 -0.37
C ILE A 13 -5.89 0.05 0.62
N ASN A 14 -6.76 0.65 1.43
CA ASN A 14 -6.34 1.63 2.45
C ASN A 14 -5.40 1.03 3.50
N ASN A 15 -5.62 -0.22 3.91
CA ASN A 15 -4.73 -0.90 4.85
C ASN A 15 -3.36 -1.19 4.24
N MET A 16 -3.31 -1.58 2.96
CA MET A 16 -2.05 -1.76 2.23
C MET A 16 -1.27 -0.43 2.11
N ILE A 17 -1.97 0.67 1.80
CA ILE A 17 -1.37 2.01 1.74
C ILE A 17 -0.83 2.44 3.11
N LYS A 18 -1.57 2.20 4.22
CA LYS A 18 -1.10 2.50 5.58
C LYS A 18 0.15 1.70 5.94
N TRP A 19 0.21 0.42 5.55
CA TRP A 19 1.38 -0.43 5.78
C TRP A 19 2.61 0.05 4.99
N LEU A 20 2.45 0.35 3.69
CA LEU A 20 3.54 0.87 2.86
C LEU A 20 4.09 2.19 3.41
N ARG A 21 3.22 3.11 3.86
CA ARG A 21 3.67 4.36 4.50
C ARG A 21 4.48 4.12 5.77
N ARG A 22 4.15 3.11 6.58
CA ARG A 22 4.93 2.74 7.77
C ARG A 22 6.32 2.22 7.42
N MET A 23 6.43 1.45 6.34
CA MET A 23 7.72 0.96 5.88
C MET A 23 8.62 2.09 5.35
N VAL A 24 8.05 3.08 4.68
CA VAL A 24 8.80 4.21 4.08
C VAL A 24 9.53 5.09 5.10
N TYR A 25 9.08 5.19 6.36
CA TYR A 25 9.69 6.10 7.34
C TYR A 25 11.20 5.87 7.58
N GLY A 26 11.76 4.70 7.24
CA GLY A 26 13.19 4.42 7.33
C GLY A 26 13.97 4.53 6.03
N TYR A 27 13.30 4.77 4.89
CA TYR A 27 13.96 4.81 3.58
C TYR A 27 14.20 6.26 3.16
N ARG A 28 15.48 6.59 2.95
CA ARG A 28 15.90 7.90 2.41
C ARG A 28 15.56 8.05 0.92
N ASP A 29 15.42 6.93 0.22
CA ASP A 29 15.21 6.90 -1.23
C ASP A 29 13.99 6.03 -1.59
N VAL A 30 13.03 6.66 -2.27
CA VAL A 30 11.76 6.03 -2.69
C VAL A 30 11.98 5.01 -3.81
N ALA A 31 12.94 5.25 -4.72
CA ALA A 31 13.26 4.33 -5.80
C ALA A 31 13.92 3.05 -5.25
N TYR A 32 14.80 3.18 -4.25
CA TYR A 32 15.36 2.02 -3.55
C TYR A 32 14.31 1.26 -2.74
N PHE A 33 13.37 1.97 -2.10
CA PHE A 33 12.23 1.36 -1.42
C PHE A 33 11.37 0.53 -2.39
N LEU A 34 11.02 1.09 -3.56
CA LEU A 34 10.25 0.38 -4.59
C LEU A 34 11.00 -0.88 -5.08
N LEU A 35 12.30 -0.77 -5.32
CA LEU A 35 13.15 -1.91 -5.70
C LEU A 35 13.07 -3.03 -4.64
N LYS A 36 13.11 -2.67 -3.35
CA LYS A 36 12.99 -3.60 -2.22
C LYS A 36 11.61 -4.23 -2.09
N VAL A 37 10.53 -3.47 -2.35
CA VAL A 37 9.15 -3.98 -2.34
C VAL A 37 8.97 -5.01 -3.45
N HIS A 38 9.47 -4.74 -4.66
CA HIS A 38 9.43 -5.67 -5.78
C HIS A 38 10.26 -6.95 -5.57
N GLN A 39 11.29 -6.91 -4.73
CA GLN A 39 12.09 -8.10 -4.37
C GLN A 39 11.44 -8.97 -3.29
N HIS A 40 10.48 -8.46 -2.53
CA HIS A 40 9.84 -9.16 -1.41
C HIS A 40 8.50 -9.82 -1.81
N CYS A 41 7.99 -9.51 -3.01
CA CYS A 41 6.88 -10.18 -3.66
C CYS A 41 7.39 -11.23 -4.65
#